data_AF-A0A349HFW7-F1
#
_entry.id   AF-A0A349HFW7-F1
#
_cell.length_a   1.000
_cell.length_b   1.000
_cell.length_c   1.000
_cell.angle_alpha   90.00
_cell.angle_beta   90.00
_cell.angle_gamma   90.00
#
_symmetry.space_group_name_H-M   'P 1'
#
loop_
_entity.id
_entity.type
_entity.pdbx_description
1 polymer ?
#
loop_
_entity_poly.entity_id
_entity_poly.type
_entity_poly.pdbx_seq_one_letter_code
_entity_poly.pdbx_strand_id
1 'polypeptide(L)'
;VSDALLCLRDSGEWACLVVLDGLSPVGMVTKVRMDEIVRRETDKALFLDRPVAAVMDKELLVLSVGYNLDEAAKRALAREGSYTFDPIAVTRNGEFAGLVSVRCLMQRMLSPDK
;
A
#
# COMPACT_ATOMS: atom_id res chain seq x y z
N VAL A 1 -10.66 -0.36 -12.74
CA VAL A 1 -10.71 -1.08 -11.44
C VAL A 1 -10.57 -2.56 -11.67
N SER A 2 -11.21 -3.07 -12.74
CA SER A 2 -11.08 -4.45 -13.21
C SER A 2 -9.63 -4.98 -13.18
N ASP A 3 -8.67 -4.29 -13.81
CA ASP A 3 -7.29 -4.75 -13.89
C ASP A 3 -6.63 -4.91 -12.52
N ALA A 4 -6.80 -3.92 -11.63
CA ALA A 4 -6.29 -3.99 -10.26
C ALA A 4 -6.91 -5.18 -9.49
N LEU A 5 -8.20 -5.46 -9.70
CA LEU A 5 -8.88 -6.59 -9.08
C LEU A 5 -8.32 -7.93 -9.58
N LEU A 6 -8.03 -8.06 -10.88
CA LEU A 6 -7.42 -9.25 -11.46
C LEU A 6 -6.03 -9.49 -10.87
N CYS A 7 -5.16 -8.47 -10.87
CA CYS A 7 -3.83 -8.56 -10.27
C CYS A 7 -3.87 -8.98 -8.80
N LEU A 8 -4.83 -8.48 -8.00
CA LEU A 8 -4.98 -8.84 -6.59
C LEU A 8 -5.55 -10.26 -6.39
N ARG A 9 -6.37 -10.77 -7.32
CA ARG A 9 -6.92 -12.14 -7.24
C ARG A 9 -5.84 -13.20 -7.42
N ASP A 10 -4.96 -12.99 -8.39
CA ASP A 10 -3.83 -13.89 -8.67
C ASP A 10 -2.74 -13.83 -7.61
N SER A 11 -2.84 -12.85 -6.71
CA SER A 11 -1.94 -12.66 -5.58
C SER A 11 -2.49 -13.28 -4.28
N GLY A 12 -1.61 -13.65 -3.35
CA GLY A 12 -1.98 -14.20 -2.04
C GLY A 12 -2.85 -13.27 -1.17
N GLU A 13 -3.24 -13.72 0.02
CA GLU A 13 -4.18 -12.99 0.89
C GLU A 13 -3.71 -11.59 1.33
N TRP A 14 -2.40 -11.37 1.39
CA TRP A 14 -1.79 -10.12 1.85
C TRP A 14 -1.34 -9.21 0.71
N ALA A 15 -1.94 -9.38 -0.47
CA ALA A 15 -1.56 -8.64 -1.67
C ALA A 15 -1.94 -7.15 -1.58
N CYS A 16 -1.06 -6.31 -2.11
CA CYS A 16 -1.32 -4.91 -2.35
C CYS A 16 -0.74 -4.47 -3.69
N LEU A 17 -1.29 -3.38 -4.23
CA LEU A 17 -0.79 -2.69 -5.39
C LEU A 17 -0.50 -1.24 -5.01
N VAL A 18 0.66 -0.74 -5.41
CA VAL A 18 0.97 0.69 -5.35
C VAL A 18 0.53 1.31 -6.67
N VAL A 19 -0.24 2.39 -6.59
CA VAL A 19 -0.63 3.18 -7.76
C VAL A 19 0.40 4.27 -7.96
N LEU A 20 0.95 4.36 -9.17
CA LEU A 20 1.94 5.35 -9.55
C LEU A 20 1.31 6.37 -10.52
N ASP A 21 1.73 7.63 -10.41
CA ASP A 21 1.65 8.62 -11.47
C ASP A 21 3.06 8.82 -12.03
N GLY A 22 3.29 8.33 -13.25
CA GLY A 22 4.64 8.09 -13.76
C GLY A 22 5.41 7.12 -12.84
N LEU A 23 6.44 7.63 -12.17
CA LEU A 23 7.25 6.89 -11.20
C LEU A 23 6.94 7.23 -9.74
N SER A 24 6.05 8.20 -9.48
CA SER A 24 5.77 8.66 -8.12
C SER A 24 4.59 7.91 -7.51
N PRO A 25 4.68 7.39 -6.27
CA PRO A 25 3.58 6.70 -5.62
C PRO A 25 2.50 7.69 -5.18
N VAL A 26 1.26 7.48 -5.65
CA VAL A 26 0.11 8.37 -5.40
C VAL A 26 -1.03 7.68 -4.65
N GLY A 27 -0.96 6.37 -4.47
CA GLY A 27 -1.93 5.63 -3.65
C GLY A 27 -1.64 4.15 -3.56
N MET A 28 -2.50 3.44 -2.85
CA MET A 28 -2.38 2.00 -2.65
C MET A 28 -3.76 1.32 -2.68
N VAL A 29 -3.79 0.08 -3.13
CA VAL A 29 -4.96 -0.79 -3.03
C VAL A 29 -4.54 -2.08 -2.35
N THR A 30 -5.15 -2.41 -1.22
CA THR A 30 -4.99 -3.73 -0.59
C THR A 30 -6.13 -4.65 -1.04
N LYS A 31 -5.87 -5.96 -1.09
CA LYS A 31 -6.88 -6.96 -1.46
C LYS A 31 -8.11 -6.87 -0.56
N VAL A 32 -7.90 -6.77 0.75
CA VAL A 32 -8.97 -6.64 1.75
C VAL A 32 -9.88 -5.44 1.46
N ARG A 33 -9.31 -4.23 1.28
CA ARG A 33 -10.11 -3.03 0.98
C ARG A 33 -10.82 -3.13 -0.37
N MET A 34 -10.15 -3.68 -1.39
CA MET A 34 -10.77 -3.89 -2.70
C MET A 34 -11.96 -4.85 -2.62
N ASP A 35 -11.84 -5.97 -1.92
CA ASP A 35 -12.92 -6.94 -1.72
C ASP A 35 -14.11 -6.30 -0.96
N GLU A 36 -13.83 -5.47 0.05
CA GLU A 36 -14.86 -4.71 0.76
C GLU A 36 -15.59 -3.71 -0.13
N ILE A 37 -14.87 -2.98 -0.97
CA ILE A 37 -15.46 -2.02 -1.92
C ILE A 37 -16.33 -2.76 -2.93
N VAL A 38 -15.82 -3.84 -3.54
CA VAL A 38 -16.58 -4.65 -4.52
C VAL A 38 -17.85 -5.24 -3.91
N ARG A 39 -17.80 -5.65 -2.63
CA ARG A 39 -18.97 -6.20 -1.92
C ARG A 39 -20.06 -5.15 -1.69
N ARG A 40 -19.69 -3.88 -1.49
CA ARG A 40 -20.63 -2.77 -1.20
C ARG A 40 -21.24 -2.16 -2.47
N GLU A 41 -20.62 -2.38 -3.62
CA GLU A 41 -21.04 -1.77 -4.86
C GLU A 41 -22.28 -2.44 -5.47
N THR A 42 -23.23 -1.62 -5.92
CA THR A 42 -24.53 -2.10 -6.42
C THR A 42 -24.52 -2.30 -7.94
N ASP A 43 -23.81 -1.44 -8.67
CA ASP A 43 -23.61 -1.58 -10.12
C ASP A 43 -22.17 -1.98 -10.42
N LYS A 44 -21.94 -3.30 -10.49
CA LYS A 44 -20.61 -3.85 -10.74
C LYS A 44 -20.06 -3.50 -12.12
N ALA A 45 -20.91 -3.39 -13.14
CA ALA A 45 -20.44 -3.14 -14.51
C ALA A 45 -19.85 -1.74 -14.61
N LEU A 46 -20.58 -0.72 -14.13
CA LEU A 46 -20.10 0.66 -14.14
C LEU A 46 -18.89 0.86 -13.22
N PHE A 47 -18.88 0.19 -12.07
CA PHE A 47 -17.79 0.30 -11.11
C PHE A 47 -16.46 -0.27 -11.63
N LEU A 48 -16.49 -1.43 -12.29
CA LEU A 48 -15.27 -2.08 -12.78
C LEU A 48 -14.56 -1.24 -13.86
N ASP A 49 -15.33 -0.45 -14.61
CA ASP A 49 -14.87 0.46 -15.67
C ASP A 49 -14.18 1.74 -15.14
N ARG A 50 -14.38 2.08 -13.86
CA ARG A 50 -13.74 3.27 -13.26
C ARG A 50 -12.21 3.13 -13.22
N PRO A 51 -11.43 4.22 -13.27
CA PRO A 51 -9.99 4.16 -13.02
C PRO A 51 -9.69 3.71 -11.58
N VAL A 52 -8.55 3.04 -11.35
CA VAL A 52 -8.15 2.61 -9.99
C VAL A 52 -7.98 3.79 -9.03
N ALA A 53 -7.62 4.97 -9.56
CA ALA A 53 -7.52 6.21 -8.80
C ALA A 53 -8.84 6.63 -8.10
N ALA A 54 -9.99 6.14 -8.56
CA ALA A 54 -11.29 6.40 -7.93
C ALA A 54 -11.51 5.60 -6.64
N VAL A 55 -10.74 4.53 -6.41
CA VAL A 55 -10.92 3.60 -5.29
C VAL A 55 -9.66 3.36 -4.47
N MET A 56 -8.51 3.88 -4.93
CA MET A 56 -7.25 3.75 -4.20
C MET A 56 -7.29 4.53 -2.89
N ASP A 57 -6.59 3.98 -1.91
CA ASP A 57 -6.26 4.66 -0.69
C ASP A 57 -5.17 5.71 -0.94
N LYS A 58 -5.40 6.93 -0.49
CA LYS A 58 -4.47 8.06 -0.66
C LYS A 58 -3.60 8.30 0.56
N GLU A 59 -3.95 7.71 1.71
CA GLU A 59 -3.21 7.84 2.97
C GLU A 59 -2.05 6.82 3.01
N LEU A 60 -1.26 6.80 1.95
CA LEU A 60 -0.09 5.96 1.81
C LEU A 60 1.08 6.55 2.60
N LEU A 61 1.67 5.76 3.50
CA LEU A 61 2.95 6.13 4.10
C LEU A 61 4.08 5.95 3.08
N VAL A 62 4.61 7.07 2.59
CA VAL A 62 5.76 7.13 1.68
C VAL A 62 6.99 7.64 2.43
N LEU A 63 8.09 6.90 2.36
CA LEU A 63 9.38 7.29 2.95
C LEU A 63 10.49 7.25 1.90
N SER A 64 11.50 8.12 2.03
CA SER A 64 12.69 8.07 1.18
C SER A 64 13.66 6.97 1.65
N VAL A 65 14.46 6.42 0.74
CA VAL A 65 15.65 5.66 1.11
C VAL A 65 16.53 6.49 2.04
N GLY A 66 17.11 5.83 3.05
CA GLY A 66 17.91 6.49 4.08
C GLY A 66 17.11 7.18 5.18
N TYR A 67 15.77 7.14 5.15
CA TYR A 67 14.95 7.60 6.27
C TYR A 67 15.34 6.84 7.55
N ASN A 68 15.43 7.55 8.68
CA ASN A 68 15.84 6.95 9.95
C ASN A 68 14.86 5.84 10.36
N LEU A 69 15.40 4.69 10.76
CA LEU A 69 14.59 3.49 11.00
C LEU A 69 13.65 3.65 12.21
N ASP A 70 14.12 4.27 13.29
CA ASP A 70 13.30 4.52 14.49
C ASP A 70 12.14 5.46 14.19
N GLU A 71 12.41 6.52 13.42
CA GLU A 71 11.37 7.46 12.99
C GLU A 71 10.41 6.83 11.97
N ALA A 72 10.90 5.96 11.08
CA ALA A 72 10.05 5.20 10.17
C ALA A 72 9.05 4.33 10.96
N ALA A 73 9.53 3.66 11.99
CA ALA A 73 8.74 2.78 12.84
C ALA A 73 7.70 3.54 13.67
N LYS A 74 8.11 4.66 14.30
CA LYS A 74 7.18 5.56 14.99
C LYS A 74 6.07 6.02 14.05
N ARG A 75 6.40 6.44 12.83
CA ARG A 75 5.40 6.83 11.82
C ARG A 75 4.48 5.68 11.42
N ALA A 76 5.02 4.50 11.18
CA ALA A 76 4.22 3.34 10.82
C ALA A 76 3.23 2.95 11.93
N LEU A 77 3.69 2.96 13.19
CA LEU A 77 2.90 2.60 14.37
C LEU A 77 1.93 3.70 14.80
N ALA A 78 2.21 4.97 14.48
CA ALA A 78 1.30 6.09 14.75
C ALA A 78 0.07 6.10 13.83
N ARG A 79 0.05 5.29 12.75
CA ARG A 79 -1.13 5.13 11.91
C ARG A 79 -2.21 4.38 12.66
N GLU A 80 -3.45 4.85 12.61
CA GLU A 80 -4.56 4.29 13.36
C GLU A 80 -5.27 3.13 12.62
N GLY A 81 -5.91 2.25 13.39
CA GLY A 81 -6.83 1.24 12.87
C GLY A 81 -6.21 0.25 11.88
N SER A 82 -6.86 0.07 10.72
CA SER A 82 -6.41 -0.88 9.70
C SER A 82 -5.12 -0.46 8.99
N TYR A 83 -4.72 0.80 9.11
CA TYR A 83 -3.52 1.34 8.47
C TYR A 83 -2.22 0.96 9.18
N THR A 84 -2.26 0.60 10.47
CA THR A 84 -1.04 0.31 11.25
C THR A 84 -0.17 -0.76 10.62
N PHE A 85 -0.78 -1.74 9.93
CA PHE A 85 -0.07 -2.85 9.29
C PHE A 85 0.10 -2.72 7.78
N ASP A 86 -0.40 -1.64 7.18
CA ASP A 86 -0.27 -1.45 5.74
C ASP A 86 1.20 -1.33 5.34
N PRO A 87 1.57 -1.85 4.16
CA PRO A 87 2.91 -1.67 3.60
C PRO A 87 3.29 -0.20 3.47
N ILE A 88 4.58 0.06 3.55
CA ILE A 88 5.20 1.38 3.41
C ILE A 88 5.80 1.46 2.01
N ALA A 89 5.45 2.48 1.25
CA ALA A 89 6.11 2.77 -0.02
C ALA A 89 7.45 3.45 0.23
N VAL A 90 8.49 2.93 -0.41
CA VAL A 90 9.84 3.49 -0.35
C VAL A 90 10.13 4.19 -1.66
N THR A 91 10.72 5.37 -1.59
CA THR A 91 11.14 6.15 -2.76
C THR A 91 12.64 6.38 -2.77
N ARG A 92 13.24 6.50 -3.94
CA ARG A 92 14.61 6.99 -4.14
C ARG A 92 14.52 8.16 -5.11
N ASN A 93 14.98 9.33 -4.68
CA ASN A 93 14.87 10.57 -5.48
C ASN A 93 13.42 10.88 -5.92
N GLY A 94 12.43 10.58 -5.09
CA GLY A 94 11.01 10.81 -5.39
C GLY A 94 10.33 9.74 -6.27
N GLU A 95 11.10 8.76 -6.76
CA GLU A 95 10.61 7.66 -7.58
C GLU A 95 10.39 6.40 -6.72
N PHE A 96 9.36 5.63 -7.02
CA PHE A 96 9.03 4.40 -6.32
C PHE A 96 10.16 3.37 -6.45
N ALA A 97 10.69 2.94 -5.31
CA ALA A 97 11.80 2.00 -5.22
C ALA A 97 11.39 0.64 -4.65
N GLY A 98 10.20 0.54 -4.03
CA GLY A 98 9.67 -0.73 -3.54
C GLY A 98 8.75 -0.58 -2.32
N LEU A 99 8.43 -1.71 -1.72
CA LEU A 99 7.57 -1.81 -0.54
C LEU A 99 8.32 -2.45 0.63
N VAL A 100 8.00 -1.98 1.83
CA VAL A 100 8.44 -2.58 3.09
C VAL A 100 7.22 -2.87 3.95
N SER A 101 7.09 -4.11 4.43
CA SER A 101 6.05 -4.43 5.41
C SER A 101 6.45 -3.91 6.79
N VAL A 102 5.46 -3.50 7.60
CA VAL A 102 5.72 -3.08 8.99
C VAL A 102 6.37 -4.22 9.79
N ARG A 103 5.99 -5.47 9.52
CA ARG A 103 6.66 -6.65 10.11
C ARG A 103 8.16 -6.65 9.84
N CYS A 104 8.57 -6.44 8.59
CA CYS A 104 9.99 -6.39 8.21
C CYS A 104 10.71 -5.24 8.91
N LEU A 105 10.08 -4.06 8.96
CA LEU A 105 10.58 -2.90 9.68
C LEU A 105 10.82 -3.20 11.17
N MET A 106 9.83 -3.78 11.86
CA MET A 106 9.95 -4.14 13.28
C MET A 106 10.99 -5.22 13.51
N GLN A 107 11.05 -6.24 12.66
CA GLN A 107 12.10 -7.27 12.73
C GLN A 107 13.50 -6.67 12.62
N ARG A 108 13.66 -5.65 11.76
CA ARG A 108 14.94 -4.95 11.60
C ARG A 108 15.32 -4.13 12.83
N MET A 109 14.35 -3.49 13.49
CA MET A 109 14.59 -2.77 14.74
C MET A 109 14.98 -3.69 15.90
N LEU A 110 14.35 -4.86 15.99
CA LEU A 110 14.59 -5.84 17.05
C LEU A 110 15.84 -6.69 16.80
N SER A 111 16.44 -6.61 15.61
CA SER A 111 17.66 -7.33 15.24
C SER A 111 18.54 -6.45 14.33
N PRO A 112 19.18 -5.41 14.91
CA PRO A 112 19.91 -4.40 14.13
C PRO A 112 21.20 -4.95 13.45
N ASP A 113 21.73 -6.09 13.89
CA ASP A 113 23.06 -6.60 13.54
C ASP A 113 23.11 -7.61 12.36
N LYS A 114 22.11 -7.65 11.48
CA LYS A 114 22.14 -8.50 10.26
C LYS A 114 22.20 -7.73 8.97
#